data_AF-A0A8T4E1L6-F1
#
_entry.id   AF-A0A8T4E1L6-F1
#
_cell.length_a   1.000
_cell.length_b   1.000
_cell.length_c   1.000
_cell.angle_alpha   90.00
_cell.angle_beta   90.00
_cell.angle_gamma   90.00
#
_symmetry.space_group_name_H-M   'P 1'
#
loop_
_entity.id
_entity.type
_entity.pdbx_description
1 polymer ?
#
loop_
_entity_poly.entity_id
_entity_poly.type
_entity_poly.pdbx_seq_one_letter_code
_entity_poly.pdbx_strand_id
1 'polypeptide(L)'
;MATVSELVKKEAKLQKLASKETPQNIMGNIPFEKIKEIAKNREMPGNTLEAKIRQIVGTCMSYRITIDGKDPREFKHYGLKE
;
A
#
# COMPACT_ATOMS: atom_id res chain seq x y z
N MET A 1 17.16 -3.92 5.04
CA MET A 1 15.78 -3.40 5.24
C MET A 1 15.04 -3.53 3.93
N ALA A 2 14.01 -4.39 3.84
CA ALA A 2 13.19 -4.48 2.62
C ALA A 2 12.51 -3.13 2.36
N THR A 3 12.20 -2.77 1.11
CA THR A 3 11.46 -1.53 0.79
C THR A 3 9.95 -1.71 0.99
N VAL A 4 9.18 -0.61 1.10
CA VAL A 4 7.71 -0.69 1.22
C VAL A 4 7.13 -1.40 -0.01
N SER A 5 7.71 -1.13 -1.17
CA SER A 5 7.40 -1.76 -2.45
C SER A 5 7.54 -3.29 -2.42
N GLU A 6 8.63 -3.82 -1.85
CA GLU A 6 8.84 -5.27 -1.74
C GLU A 6 7.84 -5.95 -0.80
N LEU A 7 7.53 -5.31 0.33
CA LEU A 7 6.55 -5.86 1.27
C LEU A 7 5.16 -5.89 0.65
N VAL A 8 4.74 -4.78 0.03
CA VAL A 8 3.47 -4.70 -0.70
C VAL A 8 3.44 -5.73 -1.83
N LYS A 9 4.53 -5.92 -2.57
CA LYS A 9 4.62 -6.95 -3.62
C LYS A 9 4.43 -8.36 -3.05
N LYS A 10 5.08 -8.68 -1.94
CA LYS A 10 5.00 -9.99 -1.27
C LYS A 10 3.59 -10.27 -0.75
N GLU A 11 2.97 -9.26 -0.14
CA GLU A 11 1.66 -9.35 0.49
C GLU A 11 0.51 -9.36 -0.52
N ALA A 12 0.65 -8.62 -1.63
CA ALA A 12 -0.28 -8.65 -2.75
C ALA A 12 -0.10 -9.89 -3.64
N LYS A 13 0.81 -10.80 -3.30
CA LYS A 13 1.18 -12.00 -4.08
C LYS A 13 1.50 -11.69 -5.55
N LEU A 14 2.18 -10.57 -5.79
CA LEU A 14 2.48 -10.11 -7.15
C LEU A 14 3.85 -10.56 -7.61
N GLN A 15 3.90 -11.18 -8.79
CA GLN A 15 5.19 -11.57 -9.40
C GLN A 15 5.86 -10.38 -10.11
N LYS A 16 5.07 -9.45 -10.66
CA LYS A 16 5.53 -8.22 -11.34
C LYS A 16 4.82 -6.99 -10.76
N LEU A 17 5.55 -5.89 -10.64
CA LEU A 17 4.99 -4.58 -10.31
C LEU A 17 4.48 -3.93 -11.60
N ALA A 18 3.50 -3.03 -11.49
CA ALA A 18 3.00 -2.28 -12.64
C ALA A 18 4.15 -1.61 -13.40
N SER A 19 4.27 -1.93 -14.68
CA SER A 19 5.23 -1.31 -15.60
C SER A 19 4.49 -0.39 -16.57
N LYS A 20 5.21 0.52 -17.23
CA LYS A 20 4.67 1.46 -18.22
C LYS A 20 3.91 0.75 -19.36
N GLU A 21 4.23 -0.52 -19.61
CA GLU A 21 3.62 -1.41 -20.62
C GLU A 21 2.34 -2.12 -20.15
N THR A 22 1.92 -1.97 -18.90
CA THR A 22 0.69 -2.59 -18.38
C THR A 22 -0.36 -1.52 -18.14
N PRO A 23 -1.12 -1.12 -19.18
CA PRO A 23 -1.77 0.18 -19.15
C PRO A 23 -2.89 0.33 -18.11
N GLN A 24 -3.67 -0.68 -17.72
CA GLN A 24 -4.88 -0.42 -16.91
C GLN A 24 -5.33 -1.53 -15.94
N ASN A 25 -4.64 -2.67 -15.86
CA ASN A 25 -5.11 -3.75 -15.00
C ASN A 25 -4.70 -3.54 -13.54
N ILE A 26 -5.67 -3.75 -12.64
CA ILE A 26 -5.42 -3.90 -11.21
C ILE A 26 -4.40 -5.03 -11.07
N MET A 27 -3.22 -4.72 -10.53
CA MET A 27 -2.14 -5.69 -10.41
C MET A 27 -2.49 -6.70 -9.32
N GLY A 28 -3.08 -6.24 -8.21
CA GLY A 28 -3.47 -7.09 -7.10
C GLY A 28 -4.35 -6.41 -6.06
N ASN A 29 -4.55 -7.14 -4.97
CA ASN A 29 -5.35 -6.73 -3.82
C ASN A 29 -4.59 -7.03 -2.52
N ILE A 30 -4.66 -6.10 -1.57
CA ILE A 30 -4.21 -6.30 -0.19
C ILE A 30 -5.37 -5.97 0.77
N PRO A 31 -5.60 -6.77 1.82
CA PRO A 31 -6.54 -6.42 2.87
C PRO A 31 -5.97 -5.30 3.76
N PHE A 32 -6.85 -4.42 4.25
CA PHE A 32 -6.43 -3.27 5.06
C PHE A 32 -5.70 -3.68 6.36
N GLU A 33 -6.03 -4.85 6.92
CA GLU A 33 -5.34 -5.41 8.08
C GLU A 33 -3.85 -5.64 7.82
N LYS A 34 -3.49 -6.15 6.63
CA LYS A 34 -2.08 -6.33 6.27
C LYS A 34 -1.33 -5.02 6.14
N ILE A 35 -2.01 -3.94 5.71
CA ILE A 35 -1.40 -2.60 5.72
C ILE A 35 -1.06 -2.15 7.13
N LYS A 36 -1.97 -2.38 8.09
CA LYS A 36 -1.71 -2.09 9.52
C LYS A 36 -0.56 -2.93 10.06
N GLU A 37 -0.51 -4.21 9.72
CA GLU A 37 0.58 -5.12 10.10
C GLU A 37 1.93 -4.65 9.55
N ILE A 38 2.01 -4.28 8.26
CA ILE A 38 3.22 -3.74 7.64
C ILE A 38 3.63 -2.43 8.31
N ALA A 39 2.67 -1.55 8.61
CA ALA A 39 2.91 -0.28 9.28
C ALA A 39 3.41 -0.44 10.73
N LYS A 40 2.94 -1.47 11.44
CA LYS A 40 3.39 -1.81 12.80
C LYS A 40 4.76 -2.46 12.81
N ASN A 41 4.98 -3.44 11.93
CA ASN A 41 6.24 -4.20 11.86
C ASN A 41 7.40 -3.40 11.26
N ARG A 42 7.13 -2.28 10.59
CA ARG A 42 8.16 -1.47 9.94
C ARG A 42 8.46 -0.22 10.75
N GLU A 43 9.74 -0.01 11.03
CA GLU A 43 10.26 1.31 11.38
C GLU A 43 10.33 2.17 10.12
N MET A 44 9.46 3.19 10.06
CA MET A 44 9.42 4.20 9.01
C MET A 44 9.53 5.57 9.67
N PRO A 45 10.24 6.53 9.05
CA PRO A 45 10.29 7.90 9.54
C PRO A 45 8.90 8.53 9.43
N GLY A 46 8.34 8.90 10.57
CA GLY A 46 6.94 9.31 10.73
C GLY A 46 6.37 8.74 12.02
N ASN A 47 6.20 9.60 13.03
CA ASN A 47 5.96 9.19 14.42
C ASN A 47 4.66 8.43 14.67
N THR A 48 3.71 8.38 13.72
CA THR A 48 2.39 7.78 13.93
C THR A 48 2.07 6.68 12.93
N LEU A 49 1.30 5.70 13.39
CA LEU A 49 0.80 4.59 12.58
C LEU A 49 0.05 5.09 11.33
N GLU A 50 -0.67 6.21 11.44
CA GLU A 50 -1.42 6.83 10.33
C GLU A 50 -0.49 7.35 9.23
N ALA A 51 0.61 8.03 9.60
CA ALA A 51 1.61 8.49 8.63
C ALA A 51 2.25 7.31 7.89
N LYS A 52 2.53 6.22 8.61
CA LYS A 52 3.04 4.97 8.04
C LYS A 52 2.05 4.33 7.08
N ILE A 53 0.77 4.23 7.46
CA ILE A 53 -0.30 3.71 6.60
C ILE A 53 -0.40 4.53 5.31
N ARG A 54 -0.36 5.87 5.40
CA ARG A 54 -0.41 6.75 4.22
C ARG A 54 0.72 6.52 3.23
N GLN A 55 1.94 6.30 3.72
CA GLN A 55 3.07 5.97 2.84
C GLN A 55 2.83 4.63 2.10
N ILE A 56 2.33 3.62 2.80
CA ILE A 56 2.01 2.32 2.19
C ILE A 56 0.89 2.46 1.15
N VAL A 57 -0.18 3.19 1.49
CA VAL A 57 -1.30 3.47 0.58
C VAL A 57 -0.85 4.19 -0.68
N GLY A 58 0.03 5.21 -0.56
CA GLY A 58 0.62 5.90 -1.71
C GLY A 58 1.43 4.96 -2.60
N THR A 59 2.10 3.98 -2.00
CA THR A 59 2.83 2.94 -2.74
C THR A 59 1.87 2.01 -3.50
N CYS A 60 0.77 1.57 -2.87
CA CYS A 60 -0.28 0.78 -3.52
C CYS A 60 -0.89 1.51 -4.73
N MET A 61 -1.11 2.82 -4.64
CA MET A 61 -1.63 3.65 -5.74
C MET A 61 -0.69 3.65 -6.96
N SER A 62 0.61 3.80 -6.74
CA SER A 62 1.61 3.79 -7.82
C SER A 62 1.68 2.44 -8.53
N TYR A 63 1.53 1.35 -7.77
CA TYR A 63 1.57 -0.02 -8.30
C TYR A 63 0.21 -0.58 -8.71
N ARG A 64 -0.86 0.23 -8.70
CA ARG A 64 -2.23 -0.18 -9.09
C ARG A 64 -2.73 -1.39 -8.27
N ILE A 65 -2.56 -1.31 -6.95
CA ILE A 65 -2.99 -2.33 -6.00
C ILE A 65 -4.21 -1.80 -5.25
N THR A 66 -5.28 -2.60 -5.22
CA THR A 66 -6.51 -2.28 -4.48
C THR A 66 -6.39 -2.66 -3.02
N ILE A 67 -7.11 -1.94 -2.18
CA ILE A 67 -7.16 -2.20 -0.74
C ILE A 67 -8.57 -2.68 -0.43
N ASP A 68 -8.71 -3.93 0.00
CA ASP A 68 -10.04 -4.51 0.29
C ASP A 68 -11.02 -4.43 -0.92
N GLY A 69 -10.49 -4.57 -2.14
CA GLY A 69 -11.25 -4.38 -3.38
C GLY A 69 -11.61 -2.94 -3.73
N LYS A 70 -11.24 -1.96 -2.89
CA LYS A 70 -11.47 -0.52 -3.09
C LYS A 70 -10.23 0.19 -3.62
N ASP A 71 -10.44 1.39 -4.16
CA ASP A 71 -9.37 2.21 -4.70
C ASP A 71 -8.48 2.75 -3.55
N PRO A 72 -7.14 2.63 -3.63
CA PRO A 72 -6.25 3.09 -2.58
C PRO A 72 -6.35 4.60 -2.31
N ARG A 73 -6.84 5.41 -3.25
CA ARG A 73 -7.02 6.86 -3.05
C ARG A 73 -8.06 7.17 -1.98
N GLU A 74 -9.05 6.28 -1.77
CA GLU A 74 -10.05 6.45 -0.70
C GLU A 74 -9.40 6.38 0.69
N PHE A 75 -8.35 5.56 0.83
CA PHE A 75 -7.64 5.38 2.09
C PHE A 75 -6.53 6.42 2.33
N LYS A 76 -6.23 7.28 1.35
CA LYS A 76 -5.19 8.33 1.50
C LYS A 76 -5.53 9.31 2.64
N HIS A 77 -6.82 9.54 2.87
CA HIS A 77 -7.33 10.43 3.91
C HIS A 77 -7.50 9.75 5.27
N TYR A 78 -7.21 8.45 5.41
CA TYR A 78 -7.30 7.72 6.66
C TYR A 78 -6.54 8.45 7.78
N GLY A 79 -7.24 8.84 8.84
CA GLY A 79 -6.67 9.55 9.99
C GLY A 79 -6.76 11.08 10.00
N LEU A 80 -7.22 11.72 8.91
CA LEU A 80 -7.71 13.11 8.99
C LEU A 80 -9.14 13.07 9.51
N LYS A 81 -9.30 13.05 10.84
CA LYS A 81 -10.48 13.69 11.41
C LYS A 81 -10.16 15.19 11.45
N GLU A 82 -11.04 15.99 10.85
CA GLU A 82 -11.07 17.44 11.04
C GLU A 82 -11.07 17.81 12.53
#